data_AF-A0A660L910-F1
#
_entry.id   AF-A0A660L910-F1
#
_cell.length_a   1.000
_cell.length_b   1.000
_cell.length_c   1.000
_cell.angle_alpha   90.00
_cell.angle_beta   90.00
_cell.angle_gamma   90.00
#
_symmetry.space_group_name_H-M   'P 1'
#
loop_
_entity.id
_entity.type
_entity.pdbx_description
1 polymer ?
#
loop_
_entity_poly.entity_id
_entity_poly.type
_entity_poly.pdbx_seq_one_letter_code
_entity_poly.pdbx_strand_id
1 'polypeptide(L)'
;MRGFSAGMLRLLPLLVVCALAVPAAASAATADLDPNFGTGGQVRLPQDRVRAVALQPDGKLVLVAEHLEATGRIYRLNADGSIDRGFGDQGVVAIDDPAGTDRLRAVVLQPGGRITVGGAAAGQARLYRFDASGKPDPSFGAGGVVGLTAPTATELVHSLALAPDGKLVAAGETGPGATDAVVWRRHGHDGSPDGTFNAAGRFQFGFAVDSNELAASVAVQPDGRILVAGNTSVSTDAFVARLDPVLGFDTAFRGEGRFRLDVGASEFGTTVVALPSGKIVVAGRTTAGFNGIVWQLLPSGAPDLSFNDTGVRFVDSAADETIRSVLPQPDGKLVLVGATTAGPGGDAAFYRLTEQGAMDTTFEGDGAIGYGSAFQEVMNGGVLQPDGNIVGVGSSGGDGIVFRLLGDPHLVSLNVTGPGRVTSDPPGLSCPGTCTARFDVGSTVRLRAVPEAGALLTSWFGTPCAGSECAVRVDGPVTVGAEFFRPPVVVPSGGGGTTGGGTAGGGGGRAPDTVAPRITRAWIVGRTVNFRLSERAKVTATVKRGKRVKTRVSGEGRSLKVRKRLPRGRYTVELVAVDPAGNRSSTVTLRMRVR
;
A
#
# COMPACT_ATOMS: atom_id res chain seq x y z
N MET A 1 -9.99 -38.96 89.93
CA MET A 1 -11.24 -38.75 89.17
C MET A 1 -10.87 -38.09 87.84
N ARG A 2 -11.25 -38.72 86.72
CA ARG A 2 -11.49 -38.22 85.33
C ARG A 2 -10.94 -36.81 85.01
N GLY A 3 -10.04 -36.56 84.05
CA GLY A 3 -9.88 -37.12 82.71
C GLY A 3 -10.58 -36.23 81.68
N PHE A 4 -9.85 -35.33 81.01
CA PHE A 4 -10.24 -34.74 79.71
C PHE A 4 -8.99 -34.36 78.90
N SER A 5 -8.85 -35.03 77.75
CA SER A 5 -7.90 -34.75 76.66
C SER A 5 -8.47 -33.64 75.78
N ALA A 6 -7.66 -32.65 75.39
CA ALA A 6 -7.99 -31.70 74.35
C ALA A 6 -6.88 -31.69 73.29
N GLY A 7 -7.26 -32.12 72.08
CA GLY A 7 -6.37 -32.43 70.98
C GLY A 7 -5.75 -31.22 70.29
N MET A 8 -4.55 -31.46 69.76
CA MET A 8 -3.77 -30.56 68.93
C MET A 8 -4.45 -30.37 67.56
N LEU A 9 -5.03 -29.18 67.33
CA LEU A 9 -5.62 -28.81 66.05
C LEU A 9 -4.50 -28.51 65.05
N ARG A 10 -4.23 -29.45 64.12
CA ARG A 10 -3.32 -29.25 62.99
C ARG A 10 -3.94 -28.26 62.00
N LEU A 11 -3.39 -27.04 61.93
CA LEU A 11 -3.61 -26.11 60.82
C LEU A 11 -2.93 -26.67 59.57
N LEU A 12 -3.72 -27.19 58.62
CA LEU A 12 -3.27 -27.42 57.25
C LEU A 12 -3.14 -26.07 56.54
N PRO A 13 -2.00 -25.74 55.90
CA PRO A 13 -1.92 -24.54 55.08
C PRO A 13 -2.79 -24.75 53.83
N LEU A 14 -3.85 -23.95 53.71
CA LEU A 14 -4.63 -23.84 52.48
C LEU A 14 -3.72 -23.16 51.44
N LEU A 15 -3.13 -23.97 50.56
CA LEU A 15 -2.31 -23.49 49.47
C LEU A 15 -3.25 -22.89 48.41
N VAL A 16 -3.55 -21.61 48.55
CA VAL A 16 -4.25 -20.83 47.51
C VAL A 16 -3.27 -20.70 46.35
N VAL A 17 -3.39 -21.59 45.37
CA VAL A 17 -2.78 -21.40 44.05
C VAL A 17 -3.53 -20.22 43.42
N CYS A 18 -2.99 -19.02 43.62
CA CYS A 18 -3.38 -17.85 42.86
C CYS A 18 -2.91 -18.11 41.43
N ALA A 19 -3.78 -18.71 40.61
CA ALA A 19 -3.57 -18.76 39.18
C ALA A 19 -3.55 -17.31 38.70
N LEU A 20 -2.36 -16.77 38.46
CA LEU A 20 -2.18 -15.58 37.66
C LEU A 20 -2.81 -15.89 36.31
N ALA A 21 -4.07 -15.48 36.13
CA ALA A 21 -4.64 -15.33 34.81
C ALA A 21 -3.78 -14.26 34.16
N VAL A 22 -2.81 -14.70 33.34
CA VAL A 22 -2.20 -13.82 32.35
C VAL A 22 -3.38 -13.31 31.54
N PRO A 23 -3.72 -12.01 31.58
CA PRO A 23 -4.76 -11.50 30.71
C PRO A 23 -4.34 -11.89 29.30
N ALA A 24 -5.21 -12.61 28.59
CA ALA A 24 -5.02 -12.81 27.17
C ALA A 24 -4.78 -11.42 26.59
N ALA A 25 -3.61 -11.20 25.97
CA ALA A 25 -3.32 -9.93 25.33
C ALA A 25 -4.51 -9.63 24.43
N ALA A 26 -5.19 -8.49 24.68
CA ALA A 26 -6.26 -8.05 23.79
C ALA A 26 -5.70 -8.02 22.37
N SER A 27 -6.40 -8.66 21.42
CA SER A 27 -5.99 -8.61 20.01
C SER A 27 -6.02 -7.14 19.60
N ALA A 28 -4.94 -6.66 18.98
CA ALA A 28 -4.89 -5.30 18.48
C ALA A 28 -5.91 -5.15 17.35
N ALA A 29 -6.79 -4.17 17.47
CA ALA A 29 -7.88 -3.91 16.54
C ALA A 29 -7.42 -3.04 15.36
N THR A 30 -8.25 -2.92 14.32
CA THR A 30 -8.08 -1.89 13.29
C THR A 30 -7.88 -0.53 13.94
N ALA A 31 -6.95 0.28 13.42
CA ALA A 31 -6.61 1.62 13.89
C ALA A 31 -5.82 1.70 15.21
N ASP A 32 -5.64 0.61 15.94
CA ASP A 32 -4.70 0.57 17.06
C ASP A 32 -3.27 0.88 16.59
N LEU A 33 -2.48 1.47 17.49
CA LEU A 33 -1.04 1.63 17.28
C LEU A 33 -0.39 0.26 17.09
N ASP A 34 0.37 0.08 16.01
CA ASP A 34 1.06 -1.18 15.76
C ASP A 34 2.22 -1.37 16.75
N PRO A 35 2.14 -2.31 17.70
CA PRO A 35 3.18 -2.52 18.70
C PRO A 35 4.54 -2.95 18.10
N ASN A 36 4.57 -3.39 16.83
CA ASN A 36 5.77 -3.82 16.13
C ASN A 36 6.44 -2.69 15.31
N PHE A 37 6.00 -1.44 15.48
CA PHE A 37 6.60 -0.27 14.84
C PHE A 37 7.23 0.65 15.87
N GLY A 38 8.52 0.96 15.69
CA GLY A 38 9.27 1.85 16.57
C GLY A 38 9.10 1.43 18.03
N THR A 39 8.75 2.40 18.88
CA THR A 39 8.39 2.15 20.29
C THR A 39 6.88 2.27 20.42
N GLY A 40 6.16 1.14 20.47
CA GLY A 40 4.72 1.11 20.71
C GLY A 40 3.88 1.78 19.62
N GLY A 41 4.25 1.63 18.35
CA GLY A 41 3.57 2.23 17.21
C GLY A 41 4.10 3.58 16.77
N GLN A 42 5.16 4.08 17.42
CA GLN A 42 5.63 5.45 17.23
C GLN A 42 7.14 5.55 17.03
N VAL A 43 7.54 6.54 16.21
CA VAL A 43 8.93 7.00 16.09
C VAL A 43 8.95 8.50 16.34
N ARG A 44 9.90 8.95 17.16
CA ARG A 44 10.13 10.37 17.44
C ARG A 44 11.50 10.80 16.93
N LEU A 45 11.56 11.94 16.24
CA LEU A 45 12.77 12.55 15.70
C LEU A 45 12.99 13.90 16.40
N PRO A 46 13.86 13.97 17.42
CA PRO A 46 14.07 15.19 18.18
C PRO A 46 14.50 16.35 17.29
N GLN A 47 13.89 17.53 17.49
CA GLN A 47 14.20 18.77 16.77
C GLN A 47 13.98 18.74 15.24
N ASP A 48 13.32 17.72 14.70
CA ASP A 48 13.13 17.54 13.25
C ASP A 48 11.68 17.37 12.86
N ARG A 49 11.03 18.44 12.43
CA ARG A 49 9.61 18.42 12.07
C ARG A 49 9.41 17.70 10.74
N VAL A 50 8.74 16.54 10.75
CA VAL A 50 8.50 15.78 9.52
C VAL A 50 7.40 16.44 8.69
N ARG A 51 7.70 16.72 7.41
CA ARG A 51 6.83 17.41 6.46
C ARG A 51 6.18 16.46 5.47
N ALA A 52 6.89 15.44 5.02
CA ALA A 52 6.41 14.48 4.03
C ALA A 52 7.04 13.10 4.20
N VAL A 53 6.39 12.10 3.63
CA VAL A 53 6.81 10.70 3.65
C VAL A 53 6.58 10.06 2.29
N ALA A 54 7.48 9.17 1.90
CA ALA A 54 7.27 8.25 0.78
C ALA A 54 7.60 6.81 1.21
N LEU A 55 6.80 5.86 0.72
CA LEU A 55 6.96 4.44 0.98
C LEU A 55 7.74 3.76 -0.15
N GLN A 56 8.86 3.11 0.19
CA GLN A 56 9.63 2.30 -0.74
C GLN A 56 9.00 0.90 -0.92
N PRO A 57 9.22 0.22 -2.07
CA PRO A 57 8.66 -1.10 -2.33
C PRO A 57 9.10 -2.21 -1.36
N ASP A 58 10.21 -2.01 -0.64
CA ASP A 58 10.72 -2.92 0.39
C ASP A 58 10.12 -2.64 1.78
N GLY A 59 9.17 -1.71 1.89
CA GLY A 59 8.51 -1.33 3.14
C GLY A 59 9.21 -0.24 3.92
N LYS A 60 10.39 0.22 3.49
CA LYS A 60 11.10 1.35 4.12
C LYS A 60 10.38 2.68 3.89
N LEU A 61 10.52 3.60 4.83
CA LEU A 61 9.94 4.94 4.75
C LEU A 61 11.04 5.96 4.56
N VAL A 62 10.89 6.84 3.56
CA VAL A 62 11.74 8.01 3.38
C VAL A 62 10.98 9.23 3.88
N LEU A 63 11.54 9.92 4.86
CA LEU A 63 10.93 11.09 5.51
C LEU A 63 11.71 12.33 5.10
N VAL A 64 10.98 13.42 4.87
CA VAL A 64 11.56 14.75 4.72
C VAL A 64 11.18 15.58 5.93
N ALA A 65 12.16 16.16 6.59
CA ALA A 65 12.01 16.94 7.80
C ALA A 65 12.72 18.29 7.70
N GLU A 66 12.30 19.20 8.56
CA GLU A 66 12.90 20.52 8.75
C GLU A 66 13.46 20.57 10.19
N HIS A 67 14.77 20.73 10.31
CA HIS A 67 15.43 20.90 11.59
C HIS A 67 15.10 22.28 12.19
N LEU A 68 15.13 22.41 13.51
CA LEU A 68 14.85 23.69 14.19
C LEU A 68 15.81 24.84 13.81
N GLU A 69 17.02 24.50 13.35
CA GLU A 69 18.00 25.46 12.80
C GLU A 69 17.81 25.73 11.30
N ALA A 70 16.68 25.28 10.74
CA ALA A 70 16.23 25.48 9.38
C ALA A 70 17.13 24.85 8.29
N THR A 71 17.72 23.69 8.61
CA THR A 71 18.34 22.79 7.62
C THR A 71 17.36 21.69 7.23
N GLY A 72 17.37 21.32 5.95
CA GLY A 72 16.56 20.23 5.45
C GLY A 72 17.16 18.88 5.84
N ARG A 73 16.35 17.93 6.30
CA ARG A 73 16.80 16.55 6.58
C ARG A 73 15.99 15.52 5.82
N ILE A 74 16.66 14.45 5.39
CA ILE A 74 16.03 13.25 4.87
C ILE A 74 16.39 12.09 5.79
N TYR A 75 15.37 11.45 6.36
CA TYR A 75 15.55 10.22 7.13
C TYR A 75 15.10 9.02 6.32
N ARG A 76 15.71 7.86 6.59
CA ARG A 76 15.12 6.59 6.17
C ARG A 76 14.88 5.68 7.37
N LEU A 77 13.64 5.19 7.47
CA LEU A 77 13.25 4.17 8.44
C LEU A 77 13.12 2.81 7.74
N ASN A 78 13.48 1.76 8.47
CA ASN A 78 13.15 0.38 8.13
C ASN A 78 11.63 0.15 8.25
N ALA A 79 11.17 -0.98 7.72
CA ALA A 79 9.76 -1.36 7.77
C ALA A 79 9.22 -1.53 9.21
N ASP A 80 10.09 -1.73 10.20
CA ASP A 80 9.74 -1.80 11.62
C ASP A 80 9.84 -0.43 12.34
N GLY A 81 10.11 0.66 11.61
CA GLY A 81 10.25 2.01 12.17
C GLY A 81 11.63 2.31 12.76
N SER A 82 12.55 1.34 12.83
CA SER A 82 13.94 1.61 13.23
C SER A 82 14.67 2.44 12.18
N ILE A 83 15.63 3.27 12.59
CA ILE A 83 16.45 4.07 11.67
C ILE A 83 17.31 3.14 10.79
N ASP A 84 17.25 3.31 9.47
CA ASP A 84 18.12 2.60 8.52
C ASP A 84 19.51 3.24 8.49
N ARG A 85 20.41 2.75 9.36
CA ARG A 85 21.78 3.26 9.48
C ARG A 85 22.64 3.10 8.22
N GLY A 86 22.18 2.37 7.21
CA GLY A 86 22.84 2.26 5.91
C GLY A 86 22.51 3.39 4.93
N PHE A 87 21.63 4.32 5.32
CA PHE A 87 21.25 5.49 4.52
C PHE A 87 22.01 6.74 4.97
N GLY A 88 22.53 7.53 4.03
CA GLY A 88 23.22 8.79 4.34
C GLY A 88 24.32 8.61 5.39
N ASP A 89 24.37 9.52 6.35
CA ASP A 89 25.17 9.39 7.56
C ASP A 89 24.30 8.83 8.69
N GLN A 90 24.48 7.55 9.04
CA GLN A 90 23.76 6.88 10.13
C GLN A 90 22.21 6.97 10.09
N GLY A 91 21.64 7.05 8.89
CA GLY A 91 20.20 7.08 8.64
C GLY A 91 19.63 8.45 8.30
N VAL A 92 20.48 9.48 8.23
CA VAL A 92 20.08 10.85 7.90
C VAL A 92 20.95 11.45 6.81
N VAL A 93 20.34 12.27 5.96
CA VAL A 93 21.02 13.17 5.03
C VAL A 93 20.65 14.58 5.43
N ALA A 94 21.64 15.40 5.76
CA ALA A 94 21.46 16.84 5.90
C ALA A 94 21.63 17.51 4.53
N ILE A 95 20.69 18.37 4.19
CA ILE A 95 20.80 19.29 3.05
C ILE A 95 21.24 20.63 3.62
N ASP A 96 22.39 21.08 3.14
CA ASP A 96 22.97 22.39 3.43
C ASP A 96 23.25 23.05 2.08
N ASP A 97 22.22 23.68 1.52
CA ASP A 97 22.34 24.38 0.25
C ASP A 97 23.16 25.66 0.42
N PRO A 98 24.26 25.84 -0.34
CA PRO A 98 25.08 27.05 -0.26
C PRO A 98 24.31 28.35 -0.55
N ALA A 99 23.14 28.26 -1.18
CA ALA A 99 22.30 29.42 -1.43
C ALA A 99 21.58 29.96 -0.18
N GLY A 100 21.49 29.17 0.89
CA GLY A 100 20.92 29.58 2.18
C GLY A 100 19.91 28.56 2.72
N THR A 101 19.14 29.00 3.72
CA THR A 101 18.20 28.16 4.48
C THR A 101 17.22 27.37 3.60
N ASP A 102 17.18 26.05 3.81
CA ASP A 102 16.37 25.10 3.06
C ASP A 102 15.04 24.80 3.74
N ARG A 103 13.94 24.97 3.00
CA ARG A 103 12.58 24.60 3.40
C ARG A 103 12.08 23.44 2.56
N LEU A 104 12.33 22.22 3.01
CA LEU A 104 11.87 21.01 2.32
C LEU A 104 10.37 20.75 2.61
N ARG A 105 9.61 20.37 1.59
CA ARG A 105 8.15 20.18 1.68
C ARG A 105 7.65 18.87 1.12
N ALA A 106 8.26 18.37 0.06
CA ALA A 106 7.73 17.24 -0.70
C ALA A 106 8.81 16.21 -1.02
N VAL A 107 8.40 14.95 -1.12
CA VAL A 107 9.27 13.84 -1.53
C VAL A 107 8.55 12.94 -2.51
N VAL A 108 9.27 12.45 -3.51
CA VAL A 108 8.78 11.42 -4.42
C VAL A 108 9.89 10.42 -4.72
N LEU A 109 9.50 9.15 -4.86
CA LEU A 109 10.42 8.09 -5.26
C LEU A 109 10.40 7.92 -6.78
N GLN A 110 11.58 7.61 -7.33
CA GLN A 110 11.77 7.32 -8.73
C GLN A 110 12.25 5.87 -8.93
N PRO A 111 12.13 5.32 -10.16
CA PRO A 111 12.65 4.00 -10.47
C PRO A 111 14.14 3.86 -10.11
N GLY A 112 14.49 2.68 -9.58
CA GLY A 112 15.83 2.39 -9.07
C GLY A 112 16.09 2.84 -7.64
N GLY A 113 15.05 3.29 -6.91
CA GLY A 113 15.16 3.71 -5.51
C GLY A 113 15.71 5.12 -5.32
N ARG A 114 15.83 5.91 -6.39
CA ARG A 114 16.19 7.33 -6.32
C ARG A 114 15.11 8.13 -5.61
N ILE A 115 15.53 9.16 -4.88
CA ILE A 115 14.68 10.00 -4.04
C ILE A 115 14.80 11.42 -4.57
N THR A 116 13.69 12.05 -4.95
CA THR A 116 13.66 13.49 -5.26
C THR A 116 12.88 14.22 -4.18
N VAL A 117 13.45 15.32 -3.70
CA VAL A 117 12.88 16.19 -2.69
C VAL A 117 12.68 17.58 -3.26
N GLY A 118 11.58 18.23 -2.90
CA GLY A 118 11.22 19.58 -3.36
C GLY A 118 11.00 20.53 -2.20
N GLY A 119 11.35 21.79 -2.43
CA GLY A 119 11.21 22.86 -1.44
C GLY A 119 11.68 24.20 -1.99
N ALA A 120 12.27 25.01 -1.13
CA ALA A 120 12.98 26.23 -1.52
C ALA A 120 14.25 26.44 -0.70
N ALA A 121 15.27 27.05 -1.30
CA ALA A 121 16.47 27.57 -0.63
C ALA A 121 16.56 29.08 -0.87
N ALA A 122 16.68 29.87 0.20
CA ALA A 122 16.70 31.34 0.11
C ALA A 122 15.57 31.94 -0.77
N GLY A 123 14.37 31.37 -0.67
CA GLY A 123 13.20 31.81 -1.44
C GLY A 123 13.18 31.34 -2.90
N GLN A 124 14.12 30.51 -3.33
CA GLN A 124 14.17 29.95 -4.68
C GLN A 124 13.70 28.50 -4.68
N ALA A 125 12.72 28.17 -5.51
CA ALA A 125 12.22 26.80 -5.64
C ALA A 125 13.31 25.85 -6.14
N ARG A 126 13.49 24.71 -5.45
CA ARG A 126 14.53 23.72 -5.74
C ARG A 126 14.03 22.29 -5.72
N LEU A 127 14.69 21.46 -6.53
CA LEU A 127 14.63 20.01 -6.48
C LEU A 127 16.02 19.46 -6.16
N TYR A 128 16.08 18.53 -5.23
CA TYR A 128 17.27 17.79 -4.84
C TYR A 128 17.06 16.32 -5.16
N ARG A 129 18.02 15.65 -5.78
CA ARG A 129 17.95 14.22 -6.05
C ARG A 129 19.09 13.46 -5.39
N PHE A 130 18.72 12.34 -4.79
CA PHE A 130 19.61 11.40 -4.14
C PHE A 130 19.44 10.00 -4.73
N ASP A 131 20.50 9.21 -4.67
CA ASP A 131 20.45 7.79 -4.98
C ASP A 131 19.76 6.99 -3.86
N ALA A 132 19.62 5.67 -4.08
CA ALA A 132 19.00 4.78 -3.11
C ALA A 132 19.81 4.61 -1.80
N SER A 133 21.03 5.15 -1.70
CA SER A 133 21.82 5.18 -0.47
C SER A 133 21.77 6.53 0.24
N GLY A 134 21.15 7.55 -0.36
CA GLY A 134 21.08 8.91 0.20
C GLY A 134 22.23 9.82 -0.24
N LYS A 135 23.06 9.40 -1.21
CA LYS A 135 24.10 10.27 -1.77
C LYS A 135 23.51 11.16 -2.85
N PRO A 136 23.94 12.44 -2.97
CA PRO A 136 23.50 13.30 -4.07
C PRO A 136 23.75 12.65 -5.43
N ASP A 137 22.77 12.72 -6.33
CA ASP A 137 22.85 12.12 -7.66
C ASP A 137 23.42 13.14 -8.66
N PRO A 138 24.70 13.02 -9.07
CA PRO A 138 25.36 14.01 -9.93
C PRO A 138 24.78 14.05 -11.36
N SER A 139 23.92 13.10 -11.74
CA SER A 139 23.23 13.13 -13.04
C SER A 139 21.99 14.02 -13.03
N PHE A 140 21.66 14.69 -11.91
CA PHE A 140 20.55 15.62 -11.78
C PHE A 140 21.03 17.04 -11.55
N GLY A 141 20.89 17.90 -12.57
CA GLY A 141 21.39 19.27 -12.49
C GLY A 141 22.85 19.37 -12.03
N ALA A 142 23.18 20.42 -11.29
CA ALA A 142 24.51 20.62 -10.73
C ALA A 142 24.57 19.97 -9.35
N GLY A 143 25.38 18.91 -9.20
CA GLY A 143 25.62 18.25 -7.90
C GLY A 143 24.39 17.60 -7.28
N GLY A 144 23.38 17.24 -8.07
CA GLY A 144 22.11 16.70 -7.55
C GLY A 144 21.03 17.76 -7.34
N VAL A 145 21.28 19.02 -7.72
CA VAL A 145 20.37 20.15 -7.46
C VAL A 145 19.90 20.79 -8.77
N VAL A 146 18.60 21.06 -8.84
CA VAL A 146 17.95 21.80 -9.92
C VAL A 146 17.16 22.97 -9.33
N GLY A 147 17.49 24.18 -9.76
CA GLY A 147 16.67 25.37 -9.53
C GLY A 147 15.46 25.40 -10.47
N LEU A 148 14.31 25.78 -9.94
CA LEU A 148 13.07 25.91 -10.72
C LEU A 148 12.72 27.37 -11.05
N THR A 149 13.36 28.30 -10.35
CA THR A 149 13.00 29.72 -10.32
C THR A 149 13.25 30.46 -11.62
N ALA A 150 12.33 31.39 -11.94
CA ALA A 150 12.67 32.55 -12.77
C ALA A 150 13.53 33.53 -11.95
N PRO A 151 14.50 34.26 -12.53
CA PRO A 151 15.57 34.96 -11.78
C PRO A 151 15.15 35.99 -10.72
N THR A 152 13.88 36.43 -10.69
CA THR A 152 13.40 37.55 -9.86
C THR A 152 12.22 37.20 -8.95
N ALA A 153 11.80 35.94 -8.86
CA ALA A 153 10.62 35.53 -8.08
C ALA A 153 11.01 34.78 -6.80
N THR A 154 10.26 35.02 -5.71
CA THR A 154 10.21 34.07 -4.59
C THR A 154 9.29 32.94 -5.01
N GLU A 155 9.79 31.70 -5.01
CA GLU A 155 9.03 30.52 -5.40
C GLU A 155 9.25 29.40 -4.37
N LEU A 156 8.19 28.63 -4.10
CA LEU A 156 8.24 27.48 -3.19
C LEU A 156 7.54 26.29 -3.84
N VAL A 157 8.17 25.11 -3.78
CA VAL A 157 7.53 23.84 -4.11
C VAL A 157 6.79 23.33 -2.87
N HIS A 158 5.49 23.07 -3.00
CA HIS A 158 4.66 22.48 -1.94
C HIS A 158 4.44 20.99 -2.14
N SER A 159 4.37 20.53 -3.39
CA SER A 159 4.03 19.13 -3.71
C SER A 159 4.79 18.61 -4.93
N LEU A 160 5.04 17.29 -4.93
CA LEU A 160 5.74 16.57 -5.99
C LEU A 160 5.00 15.29 -6.33
N ALA A 161 4.93 14.99 -7.63
CA ALA A 161 4.42 13.73 -8.16
C ALA A 161 5.30 13.21 -9.28
N LEU A 162 5.36 11.88 -9.42
CA LEU A 162 5.99 11.21 -10.56
C LEU A 162 4.92 10.83 -11.58
N ALA A 163 5.02 11.39 -12.78
CA ALA A 163 4.11 11.06 -13.87
C ALA A 163 4.40 9.65 -14.45
N PRO A 164 3.40 8.97 -15.06
CA PRO A 164 3.59 7.65 -15.68
C PRO A 164 4.66 7.59 -16.77
N ASP A 165 4.99 8.72 -17.41
CA ASP A 165 6.06 8.84 -18.41
C ASP A 165 7.45 9.09 -17.80
N GLY A 166 7.56 9.02 -16.47
CA GLY A 166 8.81 9.18 -15.74
C GLY A 166 9.24 10.63 -15.52
N LYS A 167 8.41 11.62 -15.87
CA LYS A 167 8.65 13.04 -15.60
C LYS A 167 8.22 13.42 -14.19
N LEU A 168 8.93 14.37 -13.59
CA LEU A 168 8.59 14.96 -12.31
C LEU A 168 7.62 16.12 -12.54
N VAL A 169 6.57 16.19 -11.73
CA VAL A 169 5.63 17.31 -11.68
C VAL A 169 5.70 17.93 -10.29
N ALA A 170 6.03 19.21 -10.23
CA ALA A 170 6.06 20.00 -9.00
C ALA A 170 4.96 21.05 -9.04
N ALA A 171 4.34 21.34 -7.91
CA ALA A 171 3.38 22.43 -7.79
C ALA A 171 3.70 23.30 -6.57
N GLY A 172 3.38 24.59 -6.69
CA GLY A 172 3.54 25.56 -5.63
C GLY A 172 3.14 26.97 -6.01
N GLU A 173 3.86 27.95 -5.48
CA GLU A 173 3.54 29.38 -5.64
C GLU A 173 4.73 30.18 -6.17
N THR A 174 4.44 31.32 -6.82
CA THR A 174 5.43 32.25 -7.37
C THR A 174 5.03 33.71 -7.16
N GLY A 175 5.97 34.57 -6.74
CA GLY A 175 5.83 36.02 -6.86
C GLY A 175 6.78 36.84 -5.97
N PRO A 176 7.12 38.08 -6.38
CA PRO A 176 7.45 39.17 -5.44
C PRO A 176 6.25 40.14 -5.24
N GLY A 177 5.05 39.80 -5.72
CA GLY A 177 3.79 40.57 -5.63
C GLY A 177 2.60 39.67 -5.28
N ALA A 178 1.48 39.78 -6.02
CA ALA A 178 0.40 38.79 -5.92
C ALA A 178 0.94 37.40 -6.31
N THR A 179 0.75 36.40 -5.44
CA THR A 179 1.33 35.06 -5.64
C THR A 179 0.47 34.26 -6.60
N ASP A 180 1.03 33.73 -7.69
CA ASP A 180 0.28 32.84 -8.59
C ASP A 180 0.56 31.36 -8.28
N ALA A 181 -0.41 30.50 -8.59
CA ALA A 181 -0.18 29.07 -8.64
C ALA A 181 0.74 28.74 -9.81
N VAL A 182 1.71 27.85 -9.59
CA VAL A 182 2.66 27.43 -10.61
C VAL A 182 2.90 25.93 -10.55
N VAL A 183 3.00 25.33 -11.73
CA VAL A 183 3.34 23.92 -11.95
C VAL A 183 4.58 23.84 -12.81
N TRP A 184 5.58 23.08 -12.38
CA TRP A 184 6.75 22.76 -13.17
C TRP A 184 6.72 21.30 -13.58
N ARG A 185 7.16 21.02 -14.81
CA ARG A 185 7.36 19.67 -15.32
C ARG A 185 8.80 19.50 -15.76
N ARG A 186 9.48 18.52 -15.18
CA ARG A 186 10.91 18.25 -15.39
C ARG A 186 11.13 16.83 -15.87
N HIS A 187 12.15 16.65 -16.69
CA HIS A 187 12.63 15.33 -17.04
C HIS A 187 13.13 14.62 -15.80
N GLY A 188 12.60 13.43 -15.50
CA GLY A 188 12.96 12.73 -14.27
C GLY A 188 14.40 12.19 -14.26
N HIS A 189 15.10 12.16 -15.38
CA HIS A 189 16.46 11.59 -15.46
C HIS A 189 17.56 12.61 -15.18
N ASP A 190 17.37 13.89 -15.50
CA ASP A 190 18.37 14.96 -15.35
C ASP A 190 17.82 16.25 -14.72
N GLY A 191 16.49 16.34 -14.59
CA GLY A 191 15.79 17.49 -14.03
C GLY A 191 15.66 18.67 -14.98
N SER A 192 16.06 18.52 -16.24
CA SER A 192 15.90 19.57 -17.24
C SER A 192 14.41 19.89 -17.49
N PRO A 193 14.06 21.14 -17.89
CA PRO A 193 12.68 21.49 -18.21
C PRO A 193 12.08 20.59 -19.30
N ASP A 194 10.85 20.12 -19.08
CA ASP A 194 10.09 19.43 -20.13
C ASP A 194 9.57 20.43 -21.15
N GLY A 195 10.28 20.56 -22.28
CA GLY A 195 9.90 21.49 -23.35
C GLY A 195 8.52 21.23 -23.97
N THR A 196 7.93 20.06 -23.74
CA THR A 196 6.57 19.74 -24.23
C THR A 196 5.46 20.29 -23.34
N PHE A 197 5.78 20.80 -22.15
CA PHE A 197 4.84 21.35 -21.18
C PHE A 197 4.91 22.88 -21.16
N ASN A 198 3.92 23.51 -21.81
CA ASN A 198 3.62 24.95 -21.79
C ASN A 198 4.82 25.92 -21.88
N ALA A 199 5.77 25.63 -22.78
CA ALA A 199 7.02 26.37 -22.99
C ALA A 199 7.91 26.45 -21.71
N ALA A 200 9.12 25.89 -21.80
CA ALA A 200 10.10 25.80 -20.70
C ALA A 200 9.65 24.97 -19.48
N GLY A 201 8.68 24.07 -19.63
CA GLY A 201 8.31 23.13 -18.56
C GLY A 201 7.64 23.80 -17.37
N ARG A 202 6.90 24.89 -17.61
CA ARG A 202 6.30 25.73 -16.55
C ARG A 202 4.90 26.20 -16.96
N PHE A 203 3.95 26.15 -16.03
CA PHE A 203 2.59 26.64 -16.21
C PHE A 203 2.18 27.45 -14.98
N GLN A 204 1.91 28.74 -15.16
CA GLN A 204 1.51 29.68 -14.10
C GLN A 204 0.08 30.15 -14.36
N PHE A 205 -0.72 30.27 -13.30
CA PHE A 205 -2.09 30.74 -13.41
C PHE A 205 -2.62 31.35 -12.11
N GLY A 206 -3.54 32.30 -12.25
CA GLY A 206 -4.33 32.88 -11.16
C GLY A 206 -5.81 32.99 -11.49
N PHE A 207 -6.67 33.28 -10.50
CA PHE A 207 -8.12 33.37 -10.68
C PHE A 207 -8.63 34.78 -11.03
N ALA A 208 -7.91 35.81 -10.61
CA ALA A 208 -8.19 37.20 -10.94
C ALA A 208 -6.89 38.00 -11.10
N VAL A 209 -7.00 39.28 -11.44
CA VAL A 209 -5.87 40.21 -11.36
C VAL A 209 -5.60 40.50 -9.88
N ASP A 210 -4.33 40.51 -9.49
CA ASP A 210 -3.86 40.77 -8.13
C ASP A 210 -4.44 39.82 -7.05
N SER A 211 -4.75 38.58 -7.43
CA SER A 211 -5.12 37.51 -6.49
C SER A 211 -3.93 36.65 -6.07
N ASN A 212 -4.03 36.06 -4.88
CA ASN A 212 -3.04 35.14 -4.33
C ASN A 212 -3.52 33.69 -4.43
N GLU A 213 -2.84 32.91 -5.25
CA GLU A 213 -3.06 31.48 -5.46
C GLU A 213 -1.88 30.65 -4.93
N LEU A 214 -2.22 29.65 -4.13
CA LEU A 214 -1.30 28.65 -3.61
C LEU A 214 -1.66 27.29 -4.20
N ALA A 215 -0.81 26.69 -5.04
CA ALA A 215 -0.98 25.29 -5.43
C ALA A 215 -0.41 24.35 -4.36
N ALA A 216 -1.24 23.97 -3.39
CA ALA A 216 -0.84 23.17 -2.24
C ALA A 216 -0.51 21.70 -2.58
N SER A 217 -1.18 21.12 -3.58
CA SER A 217 -1.07 19.70 -3.90
C SER A 217 -1.16 19.40 -5.39
N VAL A 218 -0.44 18.37 -5.83
CA VAL A 218 -0.47 17.87 -7.20
C VAL A 218 -0.62 16.35 -7.26
N ALA A 219 -1.45 15.86 -8.17
CA ALA A 219 -1.57 14.45 -8.51
C ALA A 219 -1.56 14.26 -10.02
N VAL A 220 -1.03 13.13 -10.51
CA VAL A 220 -1.01 12.82 -11.94
C VAL A 220 -1.92 11.62 -12.21
N GLN A 221 -2.89 11.80 -13.10
CA GLN A 221 -3.80 10.74 -13.51
C GLN A 221 -3.10 9.72 -14.43
N PRO A 222 -3.60 8.48 -14.55
CA PRO A 222 -2.98 7.44 -15.38
C PRO A 222 -2.83 7.79 -16.87
N ASP A 223 -3.63 8.73 -17.37
CA ASP A 223 -3.57 9.24 -18.74
C ASP A 223 -2.56 10.39 -18.92
N GLY A 224 -1.89 10.81 -17.84
CA GLY A 224 -0.89 11.87 -17.83
C GLY A 224 -1.44 13.27 -17.51
N ARG A 225 -2.76 13.45 -17.38
CA ARG A 225 -3.34 14.73 -16.92
C ARG A 225 -2.92 15.04 -15.50
N ILE A 226 -2.76 16.33 -15.20
CA ILE A 226 -2.24 16.81 -13.92
C ILE A 226 -3.37 17.49 -13.16
N LEU A 227 -3.66 17.03 -11.96
CA LEU A 227 -4.60 17.67 -11.03
C LEU A 227 -3.83 18.55 -10.06
N VAL A 228 -4.35 19.75 -9.82
CA VAL A 228 -3.79 20.72 -8.89
C VAL A 228 -4.91 21.18 -7.96
N ALA A 229 -4.66 21.19 -6.65
CA ALA A 229 -5.57 21.79 -5.69
C ALA A 229 -4.85 22.73 -4.74
N GLY A 230 -5.59 23.68 -4.19
CA GLY A 230 -5.01 24.78 -3.46
C GLY A 230 -6.03 25.82 -3.01
N ASN A 231 -5.55 27.03 -2.75
CA ASN A 231 -6.34 28.15 -2.25
C ASN A 231 -6.23 29.33 -3.21
N THR A 232 -7.28 30.13 -3.31
CA THR A 232 -7.26 31.43 -3.98
C THR A 232 -7.78 32.51 -3.04
N SER A 233 -7.21 33.71 -3.06
CA SER A 233 -7.74 34.85 -2.33
C SER A 233 -9.03 35.43 -2.94
N VAL A 234 -9.44 34.96 -4.11
CA VAL A 234 -10.75 35.28 -4.69
C VAL A 234 -11.81 34.55 -3.87
N SER A 235 -12.60 35.29 -3.09
CA SER A 235 -13.58 34.75 -2.12
C SER A 235 -12.98 33.94 -0.96
N THR A 236 -11.66 33.66 -0.99
CA THR A 236 -10.97 32.77 -0.04
C THR A 236 -11.51 31.34 -0.13
N ASP A 237 -11.47 30.79 -1.34
CA ASP A 237 -11.99 29.45 -1.61
C ASP A 237 -10.86 28.46 -1.91
N ALA A 238 -11.16 27.18 -1.71
CA ALA A 238 -10.38 26.11 -2.27
C ALA A 238 -10.57 26.11 -3.79
N PHE A 239 -9.58 25.64 -4.55
CA PHE A 239 -9.74 25.40 -5.98
C PHE A 239 -9.27 24.01 -6.39
N VAL A 240 -9.75 23.57 -7.55
CA VAL A 240 -9.19 22.46 -8.29
C VAL A 240 -9.00 22.86 -9.75
N ALA A 241 -7.86 22.48 -10.32
CA ALA A 241 -7.55 22.62 -11.72
C ALA A 241 -7.08 21.28 -12.30
N ARG A 242 -7.35 21.08 -13.58
CA ARG A 242 -6.78 19.98 -14.36
C ARG A 242 -6.07 20.52 -15.58
N LEU A 243 -4.82 20.11 -15.73
CA LEU A 243 -3.97 20.47 -16.86
C LEU A 243 -3.79 19.28 -17.80
N ASP A 244 -3.91 19.57 -19.09
CA ASP A 244 -3.38 18.76 -20.17
C ASP A 244 -1.88 19.09 -20.34
N PRO A 245 -1.00 18.08 -20.41
CA PRO A 245 0.44 18.33 -20.50
C PRO A 245 0.90 19.09 -21.75
N VAL A 246 0.06 19.20 -22.79
CA VAL A 246 0.38 19.88 -24.05
C VAL A 246 -0.48 21.13 -24.23
N LEU A 247 -1.76 21.04 -23.89
CA LEU A 247 -2.75 22.08 -24.20
C LEU A 247 -2.96 23.12 -23.09
N GLY A 248 -2.32 22.97 -21.93
CA GLY A 248 -2.53 23.85 -20.78
C GLY A 248 -3.73 23.40 -19.96
N PHE A 249 -4.75 24.24 -19.77
CA PHE A 249 -5.97 23.80 -19.08
C PHE A 249 -6.72 22.73 -19.86
N ASP A 250 -7.15 21.66 -19.19
CA ASP A 250 -8.01 20.64 -19.78
C ASP A 250 -9.47 21.14 -19.78
N THR A 251 -9.91 21.74 -20.88
CA THR A 251 -11.27 22.30 -21.02
C THR A 251 -12.37 21.24 -20.98
N ALA A 252 -12.06 19.94 -21.09
CA ALA A 252 -13.04 18.88 -20.82
C ALA A 252 -13.39 18.75 -19.33
N PHE A 253 -12.60 19.38 -18.44
CA PHE A 253 -12.84 19.44 -17.01
C PHE A 253 -13.61 20.71 -16.65
N ARG A 254 -14.93 20.58 -16.51
CA ARG A 254 -15.86 21.69 -16.24
C ARG A 254 -15.72 22.92 -17.17
N GLY A 255 -15.31 22.73 -18.42
CA GLY A 255 -15.25 23.78 -19.45
C GLY A 255 -13.98 24.62 -19.41
N GLU A 256 -13.62 25.16 -18.24
CA GLU A 256 -12.45 26.05 -18.09
C GLU A 256 -11.16 25.32 -17.65
N GLY A 257 -11.27 24.04 -17.26
CA GLY A 257 -10.14 23.29 -16.72
C GLY A 257 -9.75 23.68 -15.29
N ARG A 258 -10.48 24.60 -14.66
CA ARG A 258 -10.33 24.99 -13.25
C ARG A 258 -11.62 25.59 -12.72
N PHE A 259 -11.83 25.50 -11.41
CA PHE A 259 -12.94 26.15 -10.72
C PHE A 259 -12.69 26.19 -9.20
N ARG A 260 -13.43 27.06 -8.50
CA ARG A 260 -13.45 27.15 -7.05
C ARG A 260 -14.42 26.12 -6.45
N LEU A 261 -14.05 25.57 -5.30
CA LEU A 261 -14.85 24.68 -4.47
C LEU A 261 -15.40 25.53 -3.34
N ASP A 262 -16.68 25.87 -3.45
CA ASP A 262 -17.35 26.84 -2.60
C ASP A 262 -18.58 26.18 -1.96
N VAL A 263 -18.66 26.27 -0.63
CA VAL A 263 -19.83 25.81 0.16
C VAL A 263 -20.52 26.97 0.91
N GLY A 264 -20.23 28.21 0.54
CA GLY A 264 -20.79 29.43 1.12
C GLY A 264 -19.98 29.99 2.30
N ALA A 265 -18.71 29.60 2.42
CA ALA A 265 -17.80 30.07 3.46
C ALA A 265 -16.37 30.19 2.89
N SER A 266 -15.35 30.37 3.75
CA SER A 266 -13.97 30.33 3.29
C SER A 266 -13.43 28.90 3.34
N GLU A 267 -12.89 28.44 2.23
CA GLU A 267 -12.37 27.09 2.04
C GLU A 267 -10.87 27.08 1.77
N PHE A 268 -10.18 26.07 2.28
CA PHE A 268 -8.75 25.88 2.04
C PHE A 268 -8.48 24.45 1.59
N GLY A 269 -8.09 24.26 0.33
CA GLY A 269 -7.71 22.98 -0.26
C GLY A 269 -6.25 22.66 0.05
N THR A 270 -6.00 21.53 0.72
CA THR A 270 -4.66 21.12 1.14
C THR A 270 -4.12 19.95 0.34
N THR A 271 -4.99 19.11 -0.22
CA THR A 271 -4.61 17.86 -0.88
C THR A 271 -5.55 17.48 -2.02
N VAL A 272 -5.01 16.87 -3.08
CA VAL A 272 -5.78 16.25 -4.16
C VAL A 272 -5.25 14.86 -4.47
N VAL A 273 -6.15 13.90 -4.66
CA VAL A 273 -5.82 12.53 -5.07
C VAL A 273 -6.72 12.06 -6.21
N ALA A 274 -6.14 11.29 -7.14
CA ALA A 274 -6.88 10.60 -8.19
C ALA A 274 -7.16 9.16 -7.77
N LEU A 275 -8.42 8.75 -7.73
CA LEU A 275 -8.81 7.39 -7.42
C LEU A 275 -8.64 6.47 -8.65
N PRO A 276 -8.43 5.15 -8.47
CA PRO A 276 -8.35 4.19 -9.58
C PRO A 276 -9.59 4.18 -10.50
N SER A 277 -10.75 4.58 -9.97
CA SER A 277 -12.01 4.75 -10.72
C SER A 277 -11.99 5.97 -11.67
N GLY A 278 -11.00 6.85 -11.56
CA GLY A 278 -10.92 8.13 -12.26
C GLY A 278 -11.61 9.28 -11.52
N LYS A 279 -12.35 8.99 -10.44
CA LYS A 279 -12.88 10.01 -9.53
C LYS A 279 -11.72 10.78 -8.88
N ILE A 280 -11.99 12.01 -8.46
CA ILE A 280 -11.01 12.92 -7.88
C ILE A 280 -11.49 13.28 -6.48
N VAL A 281 -10.58 13.27 -5.51
CA VAL A 281 -10.88 13.74 -4.15
C VAL A 281 -10.00 14.93 -3.84
N VAL A 282 -10.62 16.01 -3.36
CA VAL A 282 -9.94 17.18 -2.81
C VAL A 282 -10.34 17.30 -1.35
N ALA A 283 -9.40 17.62 -0.46
CA ALA A 283 -9.72 17.81 0.96
C ALA A 283 -8.96 18.98 1.58
N GLY A 284 -9.43 19.41 2.74
CA GLY A 284 -8.83 20.49 3.51
C GLY A 284 -9.68 20.90 4.71
N ARG A 285 -9.92 22.21 4.85
CA ARG A 285 -10.77 22.79 5.91
C ARG A 285 -11.69 23.88 5.36
N THR A 286 -12.77 24.16 6.07
CA THR A 286 -13.69 25.28 5.81
C THR A 286 -13.92 26.08 7.09
N THR A 287 -14.25 27.37 6.99
CA THR A 287 -14.73 28.16 8.12
C THR A 287 -16.22 27.95 8.41
N ALA A 288 -16.95 27.20 7.58
CA ALA A 288 -18.30 26.75 7.90
C ALA A 288 -18.23 25.68 9.01
N GLY A 289 -18.38 26.11 10.25
CA GLY A 289 -18.26 25.25 11.42
C GLY A 289 -16.82 24.87 11.78
N PHE A 290 -15.81 25.42 11.10
CA PHE A 290 -14.37 25.10 11.29
C PHE A 290 -14.00 23.64 11.05
N ASN A 291 -14.81 22.94 10.25
CA ASN A 291 -14.70 21.52 10.01
C ASN A 291 -13.67 21.16 8.93
N GLY A 292 -13.22 19.90 8.99
CA GLY A 292 -12.58 19.24 7.87
C GLY A 292 -13.58 19.10 6.73
N ILE A 293 -13.11 19.15 5.48
CA ILE A 293 -13.99 19.05 4.31
C ILE A 293 -13.35 18.21 3.22
N VAL A 294 -14.17 17.38 2.58
CA VAL A 294 -13.80 16.47 1.49
C VAL A 294 -14.78 16.65 0.33
N TRP A 295 -14.28 16.99 -0.84
CA TRP A 295 -15.03 16.97 -2.10
C TRP A 295 -14.66 15.72 -2.88
N GLN A 296 -15.67 14.98 -3.36
CA GLN A 296 -15.50 13.94 -4.37
C GLN A 296 -16.10 14.40 -5.69
N LEU A 297 -15.31 14.33 -6.75
CA LEU A 297 -15.65 14.79 -8.09
C LEU A 297 -15.56 13.63 -9.08
N LEU A 298 -16.42 13.66 -10.09
CA LEU A 298 -16.33 12.80 -11.27
C LEU A 298 -15.11 13.17 -12.12
N PRO A 299 -14.67 12.29 -13.05
CA PRO A 299 -13.61 12.63 -14.00
C PRO A 299 -13.89 13.87 -14.85
N SER A 300 -15.14 14.33 -14.95
CA SER A 300 -15.52 15.57 -15.65
C SER A 300 -15.34 16.84 -14.80
N GLY A 301 -15.10 16.71 -13.50
CA GLY A 301 -15.09 17.83 -12.54
C GLY A 301 -16.47 18.20 -11.99
N ALA A 302 -17.52 17.48 -12.39
CA ALA A 302 -18.82 17.60 -11.72
C ALA A 302 -18.76 16.94 -10.33
N PRO A 303 -19.49 17.44 -9.31
CA PRO A 303 -19.64 16.78 -8.03
C PRO A 303 -20.16 15.34 -8.20
N ASP A 304 -19.59 14.41 -7.43
CA ASP A 304 -20.09 13.05 -7.40
C ASP A 304 -21.21 12.90 -6.36
N LEU A 305 -22.46 12.98 -6.82
CA LEU A 305 -23.62 12.90 -5.95
C LEU A 305 -23.81 11.52 -5.29
N SER A 306 -23.05 10.49 -5.69
CA SER A 306 -23.03 9.22 -4.94
C SER A 306 -22.22 9.29 -3.63
N PHE A 307 -21.49 10.38 -3.43
CA PHE A 307 -20.71 10.65 -2.22
C PHE A 307 -21.44 11.67 -1.36
N ASN A 308 -21.97 11.22 -0.22
CA ASN A 308 -22.70 12.04 0.75
C ASN A 308 -23.80 12.92 0.11
N ASP A 309 -24.49 12.39 -0.91
CA ASP A 309 -25.58 12.97 -1.72
C ASP A 309 -25.30 14.31 -2.43
N THR A 310 -24.19 14.96 -2.12
CA THR A 310 -23.83 16.32 -2.55
C THR A 310 -22.47 16.36 -3.25
N GLY A 311 -21.70 15.29 -3.17
CA GLY A 311 -20.28 15.27 -3.52
C GLY A 311 -19.38 15.92 -2.47
N VAL A 312 -19.93 16.30 -1.31
CA VAL A 312 -19.19 17.00 -0.23
C VAL A 312 -19.45 16.32 1.10
N ARG A 313 -18.39 16.11 1.89
CA ARG A 313 -18.49 15.63 3.27
C ARG A 313 -17.77 16.61 4.20
N PHE A 314 -18.48 17.09 5.21
CA PHE A 314 -17.88 17.70 6.39
C PHE A 314 -17.43 16.59 7.35
N VAL A 315 -16.21 16.72 7.85
CA VAL A 315 -15.59 15.85 8.84
C VAL A 315 -15.50 16.69 10.10
N ASP A 316 -16.29 16.30 11.09
CA ASP A 316 -16.52 17.05 12.31
C ASP A 316 -16.53 16.06 13.48
N SER A 317 -15.64 16.28 14.45
CA SER A 317 -15.53 15.51 15.70
C SER A 317 -15.86 16.37 16.93
N ALA A 318 -16.74 17.36 16.75
CA ALA A 318 -17.08 18.40 17.72
C ALA A 318 -15.89 19.28 18.12
N ALA A 319 -14.97 19.50 17.17
CA ALA A 319 -13.79 20.33 17.28
C ALA A 319 -13.47 20.96 15.91
N ASP A 320 -12.39 21.73 15.81
CA ASP A 320 -11.94 22.24 14.52
C ASP A 320 -11.02 21.20 13.87
N GLU A 321 -11.30 20.78 12.63
CA GLU A 321 -10.48 19.82 11.91
C GLU A 321 -9.77 20.43 10.70
N THR A 322 -8.57 19.93 10.43
CA THR A 322 -7.86 20.22 9.20
C THR A 322 -7.33 18.94 8.58
N ILE A 323 -7.87 18.58 7.42
CA ILE A 323 -7.35 17.46 6.63
C ILE A 323 -6.12 17.94 5.84
N ARG A 324 -5.04 17.16 5.86
CA ARG A 324 -3.78 17.46 5.15
C ARG A 324 -3.38 16.41 4.13
N SER A 325 -3.86 15.17 4.29
CA SER A 325 -3.62 14.09 3.34
C SER A 325 -4.81 13.15 3.28
N VAL A 326 -5.03 12.57 2.10
CA VAL A 326 -6.04 11.54 1.84
C VAL A 326 -5.32 10.30 1.33
N LEU A 327 -5.60 9.14 1.94
CA LEU A 327 -5.03 7.85 1.59
C LEU A 327 -6.15 6.93 1.08
N PRO A 328 -6.32 6.78 -0.24
CA PRO A 328 -7.27 5.84 -0.80
C PRO A 328 -6.90 4.40 -0.43
N GLN A 329 -7.86 3.65 0.09
CA GLN A 329 -7.70 2.23 0.36
C GLN A 329 -8.19 1.37 -0.82
N PRO A 330 -7.68 0.13 -0.99
CA PRO A 330 -8.07 -0.76 -2.08
C PRO A 330 -9.55 -1.15 -2.11
N ASP A 331 -10.24 -1.05 -0.98
CA ASP A 331 -11.67 -1.34 -0.81
C ASP A 331 -12.58 -0.14 -1.10
N GLY A 332 -12.01 1.01 -1.50
CA GLY A 332 -12.76 2.22 -1.83
C GLY A 332 -12.94 3.18 -0.65
N LYS A 333 -12.58 2.80 0.57
CA LYS A 333 -12.56 3.71 1.73
C LYS A 333 -11.45 4.75 1.59
N LEU A 334 -11.59 5.85 2.32
CA LEU A 334 -10.61 6.93 2.37
C LEU A 334 -10.16 7.14 3.81
N VAL A 335 -8.86 7.03 4.07
CA VAL A 335 -8.27 7.48 5.34
C VAL A 335 -7.83 8.94 5.18
N LEU A 336 -8.29 9.80 6.07
CA LEU A 336 -7.94 11.21 6.13
C LEU A 336 -6.94 11.40 7.26
N VAL A 337 -5.91 12.22 7.02
CA VAL A 337 -4.81 12.45 7.95
C VAL A 337 -4.66 13.94 8.17
N GLY A 338 -4.59 14.38 9.41
CA GLY A 338 -4.59 15.81 9.73
C GLY A 338 -4.43 16.14 11.21
N ALA A 339 -5.20 17.12 11.67
CA ALA A 339 -5.22 17.57 13.05
C ALA A 339 -6.63 17.99 13.49
N THR A 340 -6.85 17.96 14.80
CA THR A 340 -8.08 18.40 15.48
C THR A 340 -7.75 19.27 16.69
N THR A 341 -8.67 20.14 17.12
CA THR A 341 -8.55 20.91 18.36
C THR A 341 -9.17 20.22 19.59
N ALA A 342 -9.64 18.98 19.47
CA ALA A 342 -10.36 18.27 20.53
C ALA A 342 -9.55 18.00 21.83
N GLY A 343 -8.20 18.01 21.76
CA GLY A 343 -7.32 17.71 22.89
C GLY A 343 -6.52 18.91 23.43
N PRO A 344 -5.81 18.73 24.56
CA PRO A 344 -5.11 19.79 25.27
C PRO A 344 -3.86 20.28 24.52
N GLY A 345 -4.05 21.12 23.50
CA GLY A 345 -2.98 21.62 22.62
C GLY A 345 -3.28 21.41 21.14
N GLY A 346 -4.27 20.57 20.82
CA GLY A 346 -4.61 20.12 19.48
C GLY A 346 -3.87 18.83 19.13
N ASP A 347 -4.59 17.86 18.58
CA ASP A 347 -4.14 16.49 18.43
C ASP A 347 -3.88 16.15 16.96
N ALA A 348 -2.95 15.21 16.74
CA ALA A 348 -2.85 14.53 15.47
C ALA A 348 -4.10 13.67 15.26
N ALA A 349 -4.72 13.73 14.09
CA ALA A 349 -5.98 13.03 13.85
C ALA A 349 -5.95 12.18 12.58
N PHE A 350 -6.63 11.04 12.66
CA PHE A 350 -6.97 10.18 11.53
C PHE A 350 -8.49 10.00 11.51
N TYR A 351 -9.06 10.05 10.32
CA TYR A 351 -10.47 9.76 10.10
C TYR A 351 -10.59 8.73 9.00
N ARG A 352 -11.69 7.95 8.98
CA ARG A 352 -11.98 7.06 7.86
C ARG A 352 -13.38 7.27 7.34
N LEU A 353 -13.48 7.43 6.03
CA LEU A 353 -14.74 7.50 5.30
C LEU A 353 -14.99 6.23 4.52
N THR A 354 -16.26 5.84 4.42
CA THR A 354 -16.72 4.81 3.47
C THR A 354 -16.60 5.32 2.03
N GLU A 355 -16.76 4.41 1.06
CA GLU A 355 -16.79 4.78 -0.36
C GLU A 355 -17.89 5.82 -0.68
N GLN A 356 -19.01 5.77 0.06
CA GLN A 356 -20.14 6.69 -0.07
C GLN A 356 -19.97 7.98 0.75
N GLY A 357 -18.85 8.15 1.46
CA GLY A 357 -18.54 9.38 2.21
C GLY A 357 -19.15 9.50 3.60
N ALA A 358 -19.71 8.42 4.15
CA ALA A 358 -20.09 8.38 5.56
C ALA A 358 -18.86 8.13 6.45
N MET A 359 -18.89 8.56 7.71
CA MET A 359 -17.87 8.12 8.69
C MET A 359 -17.92 6.59 8.84
N ASP A 360 -16.76 5.93 8.78
CA ASP A 360 -16.65 4.49 8.91
C ASP A 360 -16.56 4.07 10.37
N THR A 361 -17.68 3.67 10.96
CA THR A 361 -17.78 3.23 12.36
C THR A 361 -17.01 1.94 12.67
N THR A 362 -16.43 1.27 11.67
CA THR A 362 -15.50 0.14 11.89
C THR A 362 -14.08 0.60 12.23
N PHE A 363 -13.83 1.90 12.24
CA PHE A 363 -12.57 2.53 12.63
C PHE A 363 -12.81 3.25 13.97
N GLU A 364 -12.36 2.64 15.08
CA GLU A 364 -12.58 3.14 16.46
C GLU A 364 -14.04 3.43 16.87
N GLY A 365 -15.02 2.86 16.18
CA GLY A 365 -16.44 2.98 16.53
C GLY A 365 -17.15 4.20 15.97
N ASP A 366 -16.44 5.32 15.75
CA ASP A 366 -17.00 6.59 15.26
C ASP A 366 -16.35 7.07 13.94
N GLY A 367 -15.32 6.39 13.46
CA GLY A 367 -14.59 6.76 12.26
C GLY A 367 -13.44 7.75 12.50
N ALA A 368 -13.04 7.99 13.75
CA ALA A 368 -12.02 8.96 14.12
C ALA A 368 -11.06 8.41 15.19
N ILE A 369 -9.80 8.84 15.14
CA ILE A 369 -8.85 8.64 16.23
C ILE A 369 -7.90 9.82 16.34
N GLY A 370 -7.71 10.30 17.57
CA GLY A 370 -6.80 11.40 17.92
C GLY A 370 -5.63 10.89 18.77
N TYR A 371 -4.45 11.47 18.56
CA TYR A 371 -3.27 11.28 19.39
C TYR A 371 -2.73 12.63 19.83
N GLY A 372 -2.85 12.90 21.13
CA GLY A 372 -2.53 14.19 21.73
C GLY A 372 -1.57 14.09 22.91
N SER A 373 -0.92 15.20 23.20
CA SER A 373 -0.16 15.49 24.41
C SER A 373 -0.53 16.89 24.92
N ALA A 374 0.31 17.51 25.77
CA ALA A 374 0.12 18.92 26.15
C ALA A 374 0.63 19.92 25.08
N PHE A 375 1.27 19.42 24.03
CA PHE A 375 1.76 20.20 22.91
C PHE A 375 0.77 20.15 21.75
N GLN A 376 0.98 20.98 20.73
CA GLN A 376 0.22 20.84 19.49
C GLN A 376 0.82 19.72 18.63
N GLU A 377 0.03 18.68 18.41
CA GLU A 377 0.29 17.62 17.45
C GLU A 377 -0.39 17.89 16.11
N VAL A 378 0.33 17.62 15.03
CA VAL A 378 -0.16 17.83 13.67
C VAL A 378 0.41 16.77 12.74
N MET A 379 -0.45 16.03 12.05
CA MET A 379 -0.02 15.23 10.90
C MET A 379 0.06 16.12 9.65
N ASN A 380 1.17 16.01 8.93
CA ASN A 380 1.45 16.73 7.69
C ASN A 380 1.23 15.84 6.45
N GLY A 381 1.33 14.53 6.59
CA GLY A 381 1.11 13.59 5.49
C GLY A 381 1.02 12.14 5.98
N GLY A 382 0.81 11.22 5.06
CA GLY A 382 0.81 9.79 5.37
C GLY A 382 0.96 8.92 4.12
N VAL A 383 1.09 7.62 4.32
CA VAL A 383 1.13 6.59 3.29
C VAL A 383 0.40 5.34 3.75
N LEU A 384 -0.19 4.60 2.80
CA LEU A 384 -0.73 3.26 3.04
C LEU A 384 0.33 2.22 2.70
N GLN A 385 0.60 1.29 3.63
CA GLN A 385 1.49 0.15 3.39
C GLN A 385 0.74 -0.98 2.64
N PRO A 386 1.44 -1.89 1.94
CA PRO A 386 0.81 -2.92 1.11
C PRO A 386 -0.02 -3.93 1.93
N ASP A 387 0.32 -4.06 3.22
CA ASP A 387 -0.39 -4.85 4.21
C ASP A 387 -1.63 -4.13 4.78
N GLY A 388 -1.94 -2.93 4.31
CA GLY A 388 -3.08 -2.14 4.76
C GLY A 388 -2.80 -1.28 5.99
N ASN A 389 -1.62 -1.37 6.61
CA ASN A 389 -1.25 -0.48 7.71
C ASN A 389 -1.15 0.96 7.24
N ILE A 390 -1.48 1.88 8.13
CA ILE A 390 -1.53 3.32 7.85
C ILE A 390 -0.36 3.97 8.55
N VAL A 391 0.46 4.72 7.83
CA VAL A 391 1.55 5.51 8.41
C VAL A 391 1.21 6.99 8.29
N GLY A 392 1.17 7.70 9.41
CA GLY A 392 1.07 9.17 9.45
C GLY A 392 2.37 9.80 9.94
N VAL A 393 2.71 10.97 9.39
CA VAL A 393 3.91 11.72 9.78
C VAL A 393 3.59 13.18 10.09
N GLY A 394 4.28 13.74 11.06
CA GLY A 394 3.91 15.03 11.61
C GLY A 394 4.94 15.64 12.55
N SER A 395 4.48 16.58 13.38
CA SER A 395 5.29 17.19 14.43
C SER A 395 4.54 17.38 15.74
N SER A 396 5.27 17.32 16.85
CA SER A 396 4.80 17.52 18.24
C SER A 396 5.86 18.34 19.00
N GLY A 397 5.53 19.55 19.44
CA GLY A 397 6.43 20.36 20.29
C GLY A 397 7.82 20.67 19.68
N GLY A 398 7.93 20.69 18.35
CA GLY A 398 9.19 20.89 17.61
C GLY A 398 9.87 19.59 17.14
N ASP A 399 9.46 18.45 17.67
CA ASP A 399 9.95 17.13 17.25
C ASP A 399 9.12 16.56 16.11
N GLY A 400 9.73 15.69 15.31
CA GLY A 400 9.05 14.86 14.34
C GLY A 400 8.39 13.66 14.99
N ILE A 401 7.20 13.30 14.51
CA ILE A 401 6.46 12.13 14.96
C ILE A 401 6.02 11.31 13.75
N VAL A 402 6.14 9.99 13.86
CA VAL A 402 5.62 9.02 12.90
C VAL A 402 4.79 8.01 13.67
N PHE A 403 3.56 7.77 13.21
CA PHE A 403 2.67 6.77 13.76
C PHE A 403 2.46 5.68 12.73
N ARG A 404 2.37 4.43 13.17
CA ARG A 404 1.80 3.34 12.37
C ARG A 404 0.57 2.78 13.06
N LEU A 405 -0.56 2.82 12.36
CA LEU A 405 -1.82 2.22 12.76
C LEU A 405 -2.05 0.92 12.01
N LEU A 406 -2.67 -0.04 12.70
CA LEU A 406 -3.06 -1.31 12.10
C LEU A 406 -4.18 -1.12 11.07
N GLY A 407 -4.04 -1.81 9.94
CA GLY A 407 -5.05 -1.85 8.89
C GLY A 407 -6.25 -2.75 9.22
N ASP A 408 -7.19 -2.84 8.28
CA ASP A 408 -8.29 -3.80 8.37
C ASP A 408 -7.78 -5.26 8.29
N PRO A 409 -8.35 -6.20 9.07
CA PRO A 409 -7.99 -7.62 9.03
C PRO A 409 -8.10 -8.26 7.64
N HIS A 410 -7.14 -9.12 7.29
CA HIS A 410 -7.14 -9.82 6.00
C HIS A 410 -7.76 -11.21 6.08
N LEU A 411 -8.31 -11.66 4.95
CA LEU A 411 -8.87 -13.00 4.81
C LEU A 411 -7.77 -14.07 4.71
N VAL A 412 -7.88 -15.10 5.53
CA VAL A 412 -7.20 -16.38 5.34
C VAL A 412 -8.24 -17.41 4.90
N SER A 413 -8.03 -17.97 3.71
CA SER A 413 -8.91 -18.94 3.08
C SER A 413 -8.29 -20.33 3.10
N LEU A 414 -9.02 -21.33 3.57
CA LEU A 414 -8.64 -22.73 3.56
C LEU A 414 -9.38 -23.48 2.46
N ASN A 415 -8.67 -24.36 1.74
CA ASN A 415 -9.24 -25.34 0.82
C ASN A 415 -8.83 -26.74 1.27
N VAL A 416 -9.66 -27.37 2.11
CA VAL A 416 -9.41 -28.72 2.61
C VAL A 416 -10.07 -29.75 1.71
N THR A 417 -9.34 -30.82 1.38
CA THR A 417 -9.82 -31.94 0.57
C THR A 417 -9.47 -33.27 1.23
N GLY A 418 -10.36 -34.25 1.14
CA GLY A 418 -10.19 -35.57 1.77
C GLY A 418 -10.63 -35.64 3.25
N PRO A 419 -10.44 -36.80 3.91
CA PRO A 419 -10.93 -37.05 5.26
C PRO A 419 -10.02 -36.44 6.33
N GLY A 420 -10.16 -35.13 6.54
CA GLY A 420 -9.46 -34.38 7.57
C GLY A 420 -9.97 -32.96 7.70
N ARG A 421 -9.42 -32.23 8.67
CA ARG A 421 -9.75 -30.85 8.98
C ARG A 421 -8.47 -30.04 9.15
N VAL A 422 -8.55 -28.74 8.93
CA VAL A 422 -7.52 -27.79 9.37
C VAL A 422 -8.11 -26.86 10.42
N THR A 423 -7.36 -26.64 11.50
CA THR A 423 -7.68 -25.67 12.56
C THR A 423 -6.65 -24.55 12.60
N SER A 424 -6.99 -23.37 13.10
CA SER A 424 -6.05 -22.25 13.29
C SER A 424 -5.81 -21.88 14.76
N ASP A 425 -4.64 -21.29 15.01
CA ASP A 425 -4.29 -20.53 16.20
C ASP A 425 -3.63 -19.19 15.75
N PRO A 426 -4.22 -18.01 16.03
CA PRO A 426 -5.43 -17.78 16.81
C PRO A 426 -6.68 -18.50 16.28
N PRO A 427 -7.67 -18.78 17.14
CA PRO A 427 -8.88 -19.49 16.72
C PRO A 427 -9.68 -18.65 15.73
N GLY A 428 -10.16 -19.28 14.66
CA GLY A 428 -10.96 -18.63 13.62
C GLY A 428 -11.31 -19.57 12.46
N LEU A 429 -10.47 -20.56 12.21
CA LEU A 429 -10.67 -21.60 11.20
C LEU A 429 -10.75 -22.98 11.87
N SER A 430 -11.75 -23.77 11.50
CA SER A 430 -11.89 -25.18 11.93
C SER A 430 -12.83 -25.91 10.98
N CYS A 431 -12.35 -26.29 9.80
CA CYS A 431 -13.22 -26.84 8.75
C CYS A 431 -12.62 -28.06 8.03
N PRO A 432 -13.46 -29.04 7.63
CA PRO A 432 -13.07 -30.17 6.78
C PRO A 432 -13.16 -29.87 5.28
N GLY A 433 -13.54 -28.65 4.89
CA GLY A 433 -13.72 -28.23 3.50
C GLY A 433 -13.21 -26.80 3.26
N THR A 434 -13.84 -26.06 2.36
CA THR A 434 -13.48 -24.65 2.13
C THR A 434 -14.08 -23.76 3.22
N CYS A 435 -13.26 -22.97 3.89
CA CYS A 435 -13.72 -21.95 4.84
C CYS A 435 -12.76 -20.75 4.87
N THR A 436 -13.23 -19.62 5.39
CA THR A 436 -12.46 -18.38 5.46
C THR A 436 -12.67 -17.71 6.81
N ALA A 437 -11.65 -17.02 7.32
CA ALA A 437 -11.74 -16.16 8.49
C ALA A 437 -10.82 -14.94 8.31
N ARG A 438 -11.10 -13.87 9.03
CA ARG A 438 -10.26 -12.67 9.04
C ARG A 438 -9.29 -12.71 10.22
N PHE A 439 -8.07 -12.24 9.99
CA PHE A 439 -7.02 -12.15 10.99
C PHE A 439 -6.31 -10.82 10.87
N ASP A 440 -5.88 -10.29 12.01
CA ASP A 440 -5.29 -8.95 12.10
C ASP A 440 -3.98 -8.87 11.30
N VAL A 441 -3.69 -7.68 10.77
CA VAL A 441 -2.51 -7.42 9.96
C VAL A 441 -1.23 -7.75 10.75
N GLY A 442 -0.27 -8.41 10.10
CA GLY A 442 1.02 -8.76 10.70
C GLY A 442 0.97 -9.96 11.66
N SER A 443 -0.23 -10.44 12.03
CA SER A 443 -0.40 -11.63 12.87
C SER A 443 0.15 -12.89 12.18
N THR A 444 0.59 -13.86 12.99
CA THR A 444 0.97 -15.19 12.49
C THR A 444 -0.12 -16.20 12.84
N VAL A 445 -0.76 -16.76 11.82
CA VAL A 445 -1.77 -17.81 11.93
C VAL A 445 -1.10 -19.16 11.78
N ARG A 446 -1.13 -19.97 12.85
CA ARG A 446 -0.67 -21.35 12.87
C ARG A 446 -1.81 -22.29 12.50
N LEU A 447 -1.71 -22.93 11.35
CA LEU A 447 -2.65 -23.91 10.84
C LEU A 447 -2.20 -25.31 11.23
N ARG A 448 -3.06 -26.11 11.87
CA ARG A 448 -2.81 -27.51 12.21
C ARG A 448 -3.70 -28.41 11.37
N ALA A 449 -3.10 -29.37 10.67
CA ALA A 449 -3.82 -30.45 10.02
C ALA A 449 -4.25 -31.50 11.05
N VAL A 450 -5.53 -31.87 11.02
CA VAL A 450 -6.15 -32.87 11.89
C VAL A 450 -6.77 -33.94 10.98
N PRO A 451 -6.03 -35.00 10.63
CA PRO A 451 -6.59 -36.11 9.86
C PRO A 451 -7.70 -36.82 10.64
N GLU A 452 -8.72 -37.31 9.95
CA GLU A 452 -9.66 -38.27 10.56
C GLU A 452 -8.95 -39.60 10.88
N ALA A 453 -9.59 -40.46 11.69
CA ALA A 453 -9.06 -41.78 12.00
C ALA A 453 -8.68 -42.56 10.72
N GLY A 454 -7.43 -43.06 10.69
CA GLY A 454 -6.85 -43.78 9.55
C GLY A 454 -6.48 -42.93 8.34
N ALA A 455 -6.67 -41.60 8.38
CA ALA A 455 -6.23 -40.69 7.33
C ALA A 455 -4.86 -40.07 7.64
N LEU A 456 -4.19 -39.58 6.60
CA LEU A 456 -2.91 -38.88 6.67
C LEU A 456 -3.01 -37.58 5.86
N LEU A 457 -2.34 -36.52 6.33
CA LEU A 457 -2.10 -35.34 5.50
C LEU A 457 -1.08 -35.72 4.41
N THR A 458 -1.43 -35.52 3.14
CA THR A 458 -0.55 -35.80 2.00
C THR A 458 0.19 -34.57 1.52
N SER A 459 -0.45 -33.40 1.50
CA SER A 459 0.20 -32.16 1.06
C SER A 459 -0.53 -30.89 1.50
N TRP A 460 0.25 -29.81 1.59
CA TRP A 460 -0.23 -28.43 1.64
C TRP A 460 -0.08 -27.72 0.29
N PHE A 461 -0.89 -26.70 0.03
CA PHE A 461 -0.82 -25.84 -1.16
C PHE A 461 -0.91 -24.35 -0.80
N GLY A 462 -0.43 -23.46 -1.68
CA GLY A 462 -0.66 -22.00 -1.61
C GLY A 462 0.42 -21.19 -0.89
N THR A 463 1.04 -21.75 0.15
CA THR A 463 2.15 -21.15 0.93
C THR A 463 3.25 -22.20 1.17
N PRO A 464 4.49 -21.83 1.54
CA PRO A 464 5.54 -22.79 1.88
C PRO A 464 5.26 -23.45 3.26
N CYS A 465 4.19 -24.23 3.33
CA CYS A 465 3.85 -25.09 4.46
C CYS A 465 4.58 -26.44 4.33
N ALA A 466 5.03 -27.01 5.44
CA ALA A 466 5.59 -28.36 5.49
C ALA A 466 5.24 -29.05 6.82
N GLY A 467 5.09 -30.38 6.80
CA GLY A 467 4.72 -31.14 8.00
C GLY A 467 3.24 -30.99 8.38
N SER A 468 2.90 -31.25 9.65
CA SER A 468 1.53 -31.20 10.19
C SER A 468 1.07 -29.80 10.61
N GLU A 469 1.98 -28.82 10.60
CA GLU A 469 1.73 -27.44 10.99
C GLU A 469 2.20 -26.48 9.90
N CYS A 470 1.48 -25.37 9.75
CA CYS A 470 1.87 -24.29 8.86
C CYS A 470 1.69 -22.93 9.53
N ALA A 471 2.76 -22.16 9.65
CA ALA A 471 2.70 -20.78 10.13
C ALA A 471 2.61 -19.81 8.94
N VAL A 472 1.59 -18.95 8.95
CA VAL A 472 1.31 -17.98 7.89
C VAL A 472 1.28 -16.59 8.49
N ARG A 473 2.13 -15.68 8.00
CA ARG A 473 2.03 -14.25 8.36
C ARG A 473 0.97 -13.57 7.49
N VAL A 474 0.10 -12.79 8.12
CA VAL A 474 -1.06 -12.14 7.50
C VAL A 474 -0.72 -10.71 7.09
N ASP A 475 0.01 -10.58 5.99
CA ASP A 475 0.38 -9.28 5.39
C ASP A 475 -0.55 -8.92 4.20
N GLY A 476 -1.65 -9.65 4.05
CA GLY A 476 -2.59 -9.57 2.94
C GLY A 476 -3.47 -10.82 2.87
N PRO A 477 -4.42 -10.91 1.92
CA PRO A 477 -5.25 -12.10 1.76
C PRO A 477 -4.42 -13.34 1.43
N VAL A 478 -4.61 -14.42 2.19
CA VAL A 478 -3.89 -15.69 2.02
C VAL A 478 -4.85 -16.82 1.64
N THR A 479 -4.40 -17.72 0.78
CA THR A 479 -5.10 -18.99 0.50
C THR A 479 -4.16 -20.16 0.76
N VAL A 480 -4.61 -21.10 1.60
CA VAL A 480 -3.89 -22.33 1.95
C VAL A 480 -4.76 -23.54 1.62
N GLY A 481 -4.19 -24.55 0.97
CA GLY A 481 -4.86 -25.83 0.71
C GLY A 481 -4.27 -26.95 1.56
N ALA A 482 -5.09 -27.93 1.96
CA ALA A 482 -4.65 -29.16 2.61
C ALA A 482 -5.35 -30.37 1.99
N GLU A 483 -4.59 -31.41 1.69
CA GLU A 483 -5.13 -32.67 1.16
C GLU A 483 -4.86 -33.81 2.13
N PHE A 484 -5.91 -34.58 2.39
CA PHE A 484 -5.90 -35.76 3.24
C PHE A 484 -6.21 -37.00 2.41
N PHE A 485 -5.57 -38.11 2.75
CA PHE A 485 -5.82 -39.39 2.13
C PHE A 485 -6.00 -40.46 3.20
N ARG A 486 -7.00 -41.33 3.04
CA ARG A 486 -7.19 -42.52 3.85
C ARG A 486 -6.73 -43.74 3.04
N PRO A 487 -5.64 -44.41 3.41
CA PRO A 487 -5.25 -45.67 2.80
C PRO A 487 -6.36 -46.72 2.98
N PRO A 488 -6.58 -47.60 1.99
CA PRO A 488 -7.50 -48.71 2.15
C PRO A 488 -7.01 -49.65 3.26
N VAL A 489 -7.95 -50.12 4.10
CA VAL A 489 -7.66 -51.09 5.16
C VAL A 489 -7.35 -52.43 4.51
N VAL A 490 -6.11 -52.91 4.65
CA VAL A 490 -5.75 -54.27 4.26
C VAL A 490 -6.33 -55.22 5.30
N VAL A 491 -7.49 -55.81 5.02
CA VAL A 491 -8.02 -56.91 5.82
C VAL A 491 -7.20 -58.15 5.48
N PRO A 492 -6.49 -58.79 6.42
CA PRO A 492 -5.89 -60.08 6.17
C PRO A 492 -7.04 -61.05 5.88
N SER A 493 -7.14 -61.55 4.66
CA SER A 493 -8.05 -62.64 4.35
C SER A 493 -7.58 -63.86 5.14
N GLY A 494 -8.38 -64.27 6.11
CA GLY A 494 -8.19 -65.54 6.79
C GLY A 494 -8.42 -66.67 5.80
N GLY A 495 -7.34 -67.29 5.36
CA GLY A 495 -7.34 -68.52 4.58
C GLY A 495 -6.26 -69.45 5.12
N GLY A 496 -6.67 -70.45 5.90
CA GLY A 496 -5.80 -71.56 6.28
C GLY A 496 -5.52 -72.46 5.08
N GLY A 497 -4.35 -73.12 5.09
CA GLY A 497 -4.09 -74.28 4.22
C GLY A 497 -2.71 -74.33 3.56
N THR A 498 -1.82 -75.08 4.23
CA THR A 498 -0.78 -75.97 3.67
C THR A 498 0.41 -75.43 2.87
N THR A 499 1.56 -75.54 3.53
CA THR A 499 2.89 -76.01 3.08
C THR A 499 3.12 -76.26 1.58
N GLY A 500 4.14 -75.58 1.03
CA GLY A 500 4.84 -75.96 -0.21
C GLY A 500 6.00 -75.01 -0.47
N GLY A 501 7.23 -75.48 -0.27
CA GLY A 501 8.45 -74.68 -0.43
C GLY A 501 8.81 -74.36 -1.88
N GLY A 502 9.65 -73.34 -2.06
CA GLY A 502 10.26 -72.99 -3.34
C GLY A 502 11.01 -71.67 -3.26
N THR A 503 12.33 -71.74 -3.27
CA THR A 503 13.27 -70.62 -3.25
C THR A 503 13.43 -69.95 -4.63
N ALA A 504 13.58 -68.62 -4.57
CA ALA A 504 14.39 -67.72 -5.42
C ALA A 504 14.10 -67.56 -6.93
N GLY A 505 13.88 -66.29 -7.32
CA GLY A 505 14.50 -65.68 -8.51
C GLY A 505 13.54 -65.06 -9.54
N GLY A 506 13.67 -63.76 -9.77
CA GLY A 506 13.26 -63.13 -11.04
C GLY A 506 12.34 -61.91 -10.90
N GLY A 507 12.92 -60.71 -10.98
CA GLY A 507 12.16 -59.46 -11.09
C GLY A 507 11.46 -59.30 -12.45
N GLY A 508 10.38 -58.53 -12.43
CA GLY A 508 9.66 -58.07 -13.63
C GLY A 508 8.62 -57.02 -13.22
N GLY A 509 8.95 -55.75 -13.41
CA GLY A 509 8.23 -54.60 -12.87
C GLY A 509 6.79 -54.47 -13.34
N ARG A 510 5.90 -54.16 -12.39
CA ARG A 510 4.58 -53.61 -12.66
C ARG A 510 4.75 -52.13 -13.00
N ALA A 511 4.25 -51.73 -14.17
CA ALA A 511 4.29 -50.35 -14.63
C ALA A 511 3.70 -49.40 -13.57
N PRO A 512 4.31 -48.23 -13.31
CA PRO A 512 3.73 -47.25 -12.41
C PRO A 512 2.41 -46.77 -13.01
N ASP A 513 1.36 -46.66 -12.20
CA ASP A 513 0.15 -45.93 -12.56
C ASP A 513 0.54 -44.46 -12.82
N THR A 514 0.89 -44.15 -14.07
CA THR A 514 1.29 -42.79 -14.48
C THR A 514 0.03 -41.93 -14.50
N VAL A 515 -0.11 -41.10 -13.47
CA VAL A 515 -1.12 -40.03 -13.45
C VAL A 515 -0.81 -39.06 -14.59
N ALA A 516 -1.83 -38.62 -15.33
CA ALA A 516 -1.62 -37.68 -16.43
C ALA A 516 -0.99 -36.36 -15.93
N PRO A 517 -0.03 -35.78 -16.68
CA PRO A 517 0.66 -34.57 -16.26
C PRO A 517 -0.32 -33.41 -16.13
N ARG A 518 -0.17 -32.59 -15.10
CA ARG A 518 -1.01 -31.42 -14.84
C ARG A 518 -0.21 -30.13 -15.01
N ILE A 519 -0.78 -29.17 -15.74
CA ILE A 519 -0.26 -27.80 -15.82
C ILE A 519 -0.77 -27.03 -14.59
N THR A 520 0.06 -26.89 -13.57
CA THR A 520 -0.33 -26.28 -12.28
C THR A 520 -0.33 -24.76 -12.32
N ARG A 521 0.44 -24.17 -13.23
CA ARG A 521 0.47 -22.72 -13.47
C ARG A 521 0.92 -22.45 -14.90
N ALA A 522 0.35 -21.43 -15.53
CA ALA A 522 0.84 -20.91 -16.80
C ALA A 522 0.66 -19.40 -16.90
N TRP A 523 1.63 -18.67 -17.45
CA TRP A 523 1.59 -17.22 -17.61
C TRP A 523 2.44 -16.78 -18.80
N ILE A 524 2.20 -15.56 -19.31
CA ILE A 524 2.90 -15.03 -20.48
C ILE A 524 3.74 -13.83 -20.05
N VAL A 525 5.03 -13.83 -20.39
CA VAL A 525 5.93 -12.70 -20.23
C VAL A 525 6.53 -12.38 -21.59
N GLY A 526 6.15 -11.23 -22.16
CA GLY A 526 6.53 -10.85 -23.51
C GLY A 526 6.10 -11.90 -24.54
N ARG A 527 7.07 -12.54 -25.20
CA ARG A 527 6.85 -13.63 -26.19
C ARG A 527 7.07 -15.03 -25.62
N THR A 528 7.24 -15.16 -24.32
CA THR A 528 7.53 -16.43 -23.65
C THR A 528 6.30 -16.88 -22.86
N VAL A 529 5.85 -18.10 -23.13
CA VAL A 529 4.81 -18.77 -22.37
C VAL A 529 5.49 -19.62 -21.32
N ASN A 530 5.38 -19.25 -20.06
CA ASN A 530 5.96 -19.97 -18.93
C ASN A 530 4.90 -20.88 -18.31
N PHE A 531 5.33 -22.03 -17.79
CA PHE A 531 4.44 -22.98 -17.14
C PHE A 531 5.17 -23.84 -16.10
N ARG A 532 4.39 -24.38 -15.16
CA ARG A 532 4.83 -25.40 -14.21
C ARG A 532 4.00 -26.67 -14.42
N LEU A 533 4.66 -27.81 -14.30
CA LEU A 533 4.07 -29.13 -14.47
C LEU A 533 4.19 -29.91 -13.17
N SER A 534 3.23 -30.80 -12.90
CA SER A 534 3.32 -31.80 -11.82
C SER A 534 4.50 -32.76 -12.01
N GLU A 535 4.81 -33.07 -13.27
CA GLU A 535 5.89 -33.96 -13.66
C GLU A 535 6.47 -33.58 -15.03
N ARG A 536 7.56 -34.23 -15.45
CA ARG A 536 8.18 -33.92 -16.75
C ARG A 536 7.27 -34.39 -17.88
N ALA A 537 6.79 -33.43 -18.67
CA ALA A 537 5.98 -33.69 -19.85
C ALA A 537 6.31 -32.68 -20.97
N LYS A 538 6.05 -33.08 -22.21
CA LYS A 538 6.16 -32.20 -23.37
C LYS A 538 4.93 -31.32 -23.46
N VAL A 539 5.14 -30.00 -23.51
CA VAL A 539 4.03 -29.04 -23.56
C VAL A 539 3.90 -28.49 -24.97
N THR A 540 2.67 -28.33 -25.44
CA THR A 540 2.34 -27.65 -26.69
C THR A 540 1.48 -26.43 -26.41
N ALA A 541 1.96 -25.25 -26.82
CA ALA A 541 1.22 -24.00 -26.79
C ALA A 541 0.65 -23.69 -28.19
N THR A 542 -0.67 -23.62 -28.32
CA THR A 542 -1.38 -23.24 -29.54
C THR A 542 -1.90 -21.82 -29.42
N VAL A 543 -1.37 -20.89 -30.21
CA VAL A 543 -1.82 -19.49 -30.23
C VAL A 543 -2.90 -19.30 -31.29
N LYS A 544 -4.07 -18.78 -30.89
CA LYS A 544 -5.23 -18.53 -31.76
C LYS A 544 -5.67 -17.07 -31.74
N ARG A 545 -6.27 -16.61 -32.84
CA ARG A 545 -7.04 -15.35 -32.93
C ARG A 545 -8.45 -15.70 -33.36
N GLY A 546 -9.41 -15.62 -32.43
CA GLY A 546 -10.72 -16.25 -32.62
C GLY A 546 -10.56 -17.76 -32.82
N LYS A 547 -11.22 -18.33 -33.83
CA LYS A 547 -11.11 -19.77 -34.17
C LYS A 547 -9.85 -20.14 -34.96
N ARG A 548 -9.09 -19.17 -35.50
CA ARG A 548 -7.93 -19.43 -36.37
C ARG A 548 -6.65 -19.63 -35.57
N VAL A 549 -5.98 -20.78 -35.74
CA VAL A 549 -4.62 -21.03 -35.21
C VAL A 549 -3.60 -20.19 -35.97
N LYS A 550 -2.74 -19.49 -35.24
CA LYS A 550 -1.69 -18.62 -35.79
C LYS A 550 -0.31 -19.25 -35.72
N THR A 551 -0.02 -19.98 -34.65
CA THR A 551 1.19 -20.77 -34.50
C THR A 551 1.02 -21.82 -33.40
N ARG A 552 1.82 -22.88 -33.48
CA ARG A 552 2.04 -23.84 -32.39
C ARG A 552 3.52 -23.86 -32.04
N VAL A 553 3.83 -24.02 -30.77
CA VAL A 553 5.20 -24.24 -30.29
C VAL A 553 5.14 -25.36 -29.27
N SER A 554 6.03 -26.35 -29.39
CA SER A 554 6.11 -27.48 -28.47
C SER A 554 7.54 -27.64 -27.97
N GLY A 555 7.68 -28.16 -26.75
CA GLY A 555 8.99 -28.41 -26.16
C GLY A 555 8.89 -28.93 -24.74
N GLU A 556 10.02 -29.33 -24.20
CA GLU A 556 10.19 -29.80 -22.83
C GLU A 556 10.92 -28.73 -22.02
N GLY A 557 10.51 -28.50 -20.77
CA GLY A 557 11.09 -27.47 -19.92
C GLY A 557 10.03 -26.68 -19.13
N ARG A 558 10.37 -25.45 -18.75
CA ARG A 558 9.50 -24.55 -17.96
C ARG A 558 8.90 -23.39 -18.76
N SER A 559 9.26 -23.28 -20.04
CA SER A 559 8.78 -22.22 -20.91
C SER A 559 8.90 -22.54 -22.40
N LEU A 560 8.10 -21.85 -23.21
CA LEU A 560 8.09 -21.94 -24.68
C LEU A 560 8.09 -20.53 -25.28
N LYS A 561 9.05 -20.25 -26.17
CA LYS A 561 9.18 -18.94 -26.82
C LYS A 561 8.43 -18.91 -28.15
N VAL A 562 7.43 -18.03 -28.26
CA VAL A 562 6.70 -17.78 -29.50
C VAL A 562 7.52 -16.86 -30.41
N ARG A 563 8.27 -17.46 -31.34
CA ARG A 563 9.16 -16.71 -32.25
C ARG A 563 8.42 -15.97 -33.37
N LYS A 564 7.23 -16.44 -33.75
CA LYS A 564 6.42 -15.81 -34.80
C LYS A 564 5.98 -14.40 -34.37
N ARG A 565 6.22 -13.40 -35.22
CA ARG A 565 5.67 -12.05 -35.02
C ARG A 565 4.16 -12.11 -35.25
N LEU A 566 3.40 -11.66 -34.26
CA LEU A 566 1.94 -11.62 -34.31
C LEU A 566 1.49 -10.17 -34.55
N PRO A 567 0.51 -9.91 -35.43
CA PRO A 567 -0.09 -8.59 -35.58
C PRO A 567 -0.76 -8.10 -34.29
N ARG A 568 -0.94 -6.79 -34.14
CA ARG A 568 -1.70 -6.20 -33.03
C ARG A 568 -3.10 -6.83 -32.92
N GLY A 569 -3.51 -7.14 -31.69
CA GLY A 569 -4.83 -7.76 -31.43
C GLY A 569 -4.89 -8.66 -30.20
N ARG A 570 -6.07 -9.23 -29.95
CA ARG A 570 -6.33 -10.20 -28.87
C ARG A 570 -6.15 -11.63 -29.37
N TYR A 571 -5.51 -12.47 -28.57
CA TYR A 571 -5.21 -13.87 -28.84
C TYR A 571 -5.52 -14.74 -27.63
N THR A 572 -5.78 -16.02 -27.87
CA THR A 572 -5.80 -17.07 -26.86
C THR A 572 -4.61 -18.00 -27.04
N VAL A 573 -4.06 -18.49 -25.94
CA VAL A 573 -2.99 -19.49 -25.94
C VAL A 573 -3.50 -20.71 -25.18
N GLU A 574 -3.68 -21.82 -25.88
CA GLU A 574 -4.09 -23.09 -25.30
C GLU A 574 -2.85 -23.96 -25.07
N LEU A 575 -2.66 -24.42 -23.83
CA LEU A 575 -1.57 -25.31 -23.44
C LEU A 575 -2.11 -26.71 -23.14
N VAL A 576 -1.40 -27.72 -23.62
CA VAL A 576 -1.62 -29.13 -23.29
C VAL A 576 -0.26 -29.79 -23.04
N ALA A 577 -0.12 -30.50 -21.92
CA ALA A 577 1.05 -31.31 -21.60
C ALA A 577 0.78 -32.80 -21.92
N VAL A 578 1.79 -33.50 -22.42
CA VAL A 578 1.74 -34.94 -22.70
C VAL A 578 2.99 -35.60 -22.15
N ASP A 579 2.82 -36.63 -21.32
CA ASP A 579 3.94 -37.38 -20.74
C ASP A 579 4.52 -38.39 -21.77
N PRO A 580 5.64 -39.08 -21.47
CA PRO A 580 6.20 -40.09 -22.36
C PRO A 580 5.29 -41.32 -22.59
N ALA A 581 4.34 -41.58 -21.69
CA ALA A 581 3.36 -42.66 -21.80
C ALA A 581 2.15 -42.27 -22.68
N GLY A 582 2.03 -41.00 -23.07
CA GLY A 582 0.97 -40.48 -23.93
C GLY A 582 -0.25 -39.90 -23.19
N ASN A 583 -0.23 -39.85 -21.85
CA ASN A 583 -1.31 -39.27 -21.07
C ASN A 583 -1.32 -37.74 -21.20
N ARG A 584 -2.51 -37.14 -21.36
CA ARG A 584 -2.66 -35.72 -21.67
C ARG A 584 -3.26 -34.95 -20.51
N SER A 585 -2.75 -33.74 -20.28
CA SER A 585 -3.34 -32.78 -19.35
C SER A 585 -4.69 -32.25 -19.84
N SER A 586 -5.48 -31.67 -18.93
CA SER A 586 -6.53 -30.72 -19.31
C SER A 586 -5.93 -29.52 -20.05
N THR A 587 -6.73 -28.86 -20.90
CA THR A 587 -6.29 -27.70 -21.66
C THR A 587 -6.34 -26.43 -20.81
N VAL A 588 -5.21 -25.75 -20.64
CA VAL A 588 -5.15 -24.45 -19.96
C VAL A 588 -5.20 -23.33 -21.00
N THR A 589 -6.13 -22.39 -20.86
CA THR A 589 -6.29 -21.27 -21.80
C THR A 589 -5.86 -19.95 -21.17
N LEU A 590 -4.90 -19.27 -21.80
CA LEU A 590 -4.45 -17.93 -21.43
C LEU A 590 -4.95 -16.90 -22.45
N ARG A 591 -5.21 -15.67 -21.99
CA ARG A 591 -5.53 -14.53 -22.86
C ARG A 591 -4.32 -13.61 -22.99
N MET A 592 -4.04 -13.17 -24.22
CA MET A 592 -2.90 -12.32 -24.56
C MET A 592 -3.34 -11.18 -25.47
N ARG A 593 -2.81 -9.98 -25.27
CA ARG A 593 -2.97 -8.84 -26.18
C ARG A 593 -1.60 -8.42 -26.70
N VAL A 594 -1.44 -8.45 -28.02
CA VAL A 594 -0.25 -7.93 -28.69
C VAL A 594 -0.50 -6.44 -28.96
N ARG A 595 0.29 -5.58 -28.30
CA ARG A 595 0.25 -4.13 -28.44
C ARG A 595 1.20 -3.64 -29.52
#